data_AF-A0A8S0T6S0-F1
#
_entry.id   AF-A0A8S0T6S0-F1
#
_cell.length_a   1.000
_cell.length_b   1.000
_cell.length_c   1.000
_cell.angle_alpha   90.00
_cell.angle_beta   90.00
_cell.angle_gamma   90.00
#
_symmetry.space_group_name_H-M   'P 1'
#
loop_
_entity.id
_entity.type
_entity.pdbx_description
1 polymer ?
#
loop_
_entity_poly.entity_id
_entity_poly.type
_entity_poly.pdbx_seq_one_letter_code
_entity_poly.pdbx_strand_id
1 'polypeptide(L)'
;MKRQAIFSCLTCTPEGNAGVCTACSLSCHDGHEIVELWTKRNFRCDCGNSKFGEFFCKLFPNKDVENLENKYNHNFKGTYCTCDLPYPDPNAEEQVEMIQCCICEDWFHEEHIGLQSSDEIPRVEEGEPLYEDFICQGCAAVCSFLTYYLETISALVSNSNVANLTKEKAVLEDLPSSMKSSGKLEHGNCSLNTVVTNANAEGTTNECSQAAGSSKKCTLGINLAETPLTSDNSKSMFLFKNWREVICRCDTCSYFYTQKGISFLLDKEDSIAEYEKVAKQKRDENLQKQEGDFLNTLGHVEKMEILSGIADMKDEIRSFLESSDPSKPITTADIHQVFDNLAKKRKRNP
;
A
#
# COMPACT_ATOMS: atom_id res chain seq x y z
N MET A 1 -2.28 11.08 12.73
CA MET A 1 -2.35 9.98 11.73
C MET A 1 -1.03 9.97 10.99
N LYS A 2 -0.44 8.79 10.76
CA LYS A 2 0.84 8.69 10.02
C LYS A 2 0.63 9.07 8.56
N ARG A 3 -0.43 8.50 7.96
CA ARG A 3 -0.92 8.82 6.62
C ARG A 3 -2.43 8.95 6.63
N GLN A 4 -2.98 9.71 5.69
CA GLN A 4 -4.43 9.80 5.46
C GLN A 4 -4.70 10.08 3.98
N ALA A 5 -5.87 9.67 3.50
CA ALA A 5 -6.36 10.03 2.17
C ALA A 5 -6.63 11.54 2.07
N ILE A 6 -6.06 12.18 1.05
CA ILE A 6 -6.14 13.62 0.78
C ILE A 6 -6.68 13.84 -0.62
N PHE A 7 -7.36 14.97 -0.77
CA PHE A 7 -7.96 15.42 -2.01
C PHE A 7 -7.51 16.86 -2.28
N SER A 8 -7.39 17.26 -3.54
CA SER A 8 -7.28 18.67 -3.92
C SER A 8 -8.57 19.12 -4.56
N CYS A 9 -9.06 20.31 -4.20
CA CYS A 9 -10.25 20.90 -4.79
C CYS A 9 -9.83 21.94 -5.82
N LEU A 10 -9.89 21.57 -7.11
CA LEU A 10 -9.45 22.43 -8.21
C LEU A 10 -10.39 23.64 -8.39
N THR A 11 -11.65 23.52 -8.00
CA THR A 11 -12.59 24.65 -7.96
C THR A 11 -12.19 25.72 -6.94
N CYS A 12 -11.71 25.32 -5.75
CA CYS A 12 -11.38 26.26 -4.67
C CYS A 12 -9.94 26.77 -4.74
N THR A 13 -9.01 25.88 -5.07
CA THR A 13 -7.56 26.16 -5.05
C THR A 13 -6.92 25.61 -6.33
N PRO A 14 -7.18 26.23 -7.50
CA PRO A 14 -6.66 25.77 -8.79
C PRO A 14 -5.12 25.81 -8.87
N GLU A 15 -4.49 26.64 -8.04
CA GLU A 15 -3.03 26.71 -7.90
C GLU A 15 -2.42 25.50 -7.16
N GLY A 16 -3.23 24.55 -6.69
CA GLY A 16 -2.75 23.32 -6.07
C GLY A 16 -1.92 23.55 -4.81
N ASN A 17 -2.26 24.57 -4.02
CA ASN A 17 -1.55 24.93 -2.80
C ASN A 17 -2.30 24.52 -1.53
N ALA A 18 -3.37 23.73 -1.62
CA ALA A 18 -4.17 23.27 -0.48
C ALA A 18 -4.67 21.84 -0.69
N GLY A 19 -4.85 21.10 0.41
CA GLY A 19 -5.48 19.78 0.39
C GLY A 19 -6.55 19.63 1.47
N VAL A 20 -7.55 18.81 1.18
CA VAL A 20 -8.69 18.56 2.06
C VAL A 20 -8.78 17.07 2.39
N CYS A 21 -9.22 16.74 3.61
CA CYS A 21 -9.43 15.36 4.01
C CYS A 21 -10.72 14.79 3.42
N THR A 22 -10.87 13.45 3.45
CA THR A 22 -12.06 12.72 2.99
C THR A 22 -13.39 13.29 3.51
N ALA A 23 -13.45 13.70 4.78
CA ALA A 23 -14.70 14.24 5.32
C ALA A 23 -15.05 15.62 4.73
N CYS A 24 -14.03 16.45 4.46
CA CYS A 24 -14.23 17.77 3.87
C CYS A 24 -14.55 17.69 2.38
N SER A 25 -13.96 16.74 1.63
CA SER A 25 -14.31 16.53 0.22
C SER A 25 -15.80 16.21 0.07
N LEU A 26 -16.36 15.43 0.98
CA LEU A 26 -17.78 15.04 0.97
C LEU A 26 -18.74 16.08 1.56
N SER A 27 -18.31 16.90 2.52
CA SER A 27 -19.23 17.81 3.26
C SER A 27 -19.10 19.29 2.89
N CYS A 28 -17.87 19.72 2.62
CA CYS A 28 -17.55 21.13 2.35
C CYS A 28 -17.38 21.41 0.86
N HIS A 29 -16.92 20.42 0.10
CA HIS A 29 -16.58 20.53 -1.32
C HIS A 29 -17.44 19.61 -2.19
N ASP A 30 -18.61 19.20 -1.69
CA ASP A 30 -19.59 18.44 -2.47
C ASP A 30 -19.99 19.24 -3.73
N GLY A 31 -19.98 18.57 -4.88
CA GLY A 31 -20.26 19.19 -6.18
C GLY A 31 -19.13 20.03 -6.78
N HIS A 32 -17.95 20.09 -6.16
CA HIS A 32 -16.78 20.74 -6.75
C HIS A 32 -15.95 19.76 -7.59
N GLU A 33 -15.06 20.29 -8.43
CA GLU A 33 -14.02 19.52 -9.09
C GLU A 33 -12.94 19.14 -8.07
N ILE A 34 -12.81 17.85 -7.82
CA ILE A 34 -11.89 17.28 -6.83
C ILE A 34 -11.05 16.19 -7.48
N VAL A 35 -9.74 16.22 -7.17
CA VAL A 35 -8.81 15.13 -7.51
C VAL A 35 -8.41 14.39 -6.23
N GLU A 36 -8.47 13.06 -6.28
CA GLU A 36 -7.98 12.20 -5.20
C GLU A 36 -6.45 12.08 -5.30
N LEU A 37 -5.74 12.44 -4.23
CA LEU A 37 -4.28 12.40 -4.16
C LEU A 37 -3.75 11.20 -3.38
N TRP A 38 -4.63 10.23 -3.13
CA TRP A 38 -4.37 9.07 -2.29
C TRP A 38 -3.83 9.48 -0.93
N THR A 39 -2.91 8.70 -0.36
CA THR A 39 -2.40 8.95 0.99
C THR A 39 -1.19 9.87 0.98
N LYS A 40 -1.16 10.78 1.94
CA LYS A 40 0.00 11.65 2.22
C LYS A 40 0.42 11.55 3.69
N ARG A 41 1.73 11.62 3.94
CA ARG A 41 2.30 11.65 5.29
C ARG A 41 2.18 13.02 5.93
N ASN A 42 1.96 13.03 7.26
CA ASN A 42 1.99 14.24 8.10
C ASN A 42 1.13 15.41 7.57
N PHE A 43 0.09 15.10 6.78
CA PHE A 43 -0.74 16.13 6.19
C PHE A 43 -1.85 16.55 7.15
N ARG A 44 -2.20 17.83 7.17
CA ARG A 44 -3.36 18.37 7.88
C ARG A 44 -4.30 19.06 6.91
N CYS A 45 -5.60 18.81 7.06
CA CYS A 45 -6.62 19.36 6.16
C CYS A 45 -6.63 20.90 6.20
N ASP A 46 -6.46 21.52 5.03
CA ASP A 46 -6.46 22.98 4.83
C ASP A 46 -7.87 23.57 4.70
N CYS A 47 -8.91 22.76 4.46
CA CYS A 47 -10.28 23.24 4.23
C CYS A 47 -10.66 24.36 5.22
N GLY A 48 -10.95 25.56 4.72
CA GLY A 48 -11.39 26.70 5.54
C GLY A 48 -10.33 27.39 6.39
N ASN A 49 -9.03 27.16 6.13
CA ASN A 49 -7.95 28.02 6.64
C ASN A 49 -7.72 29.22 5.69
N SER A 50 -6.62 29.96 5.86
CA SER A 50 -6.32 31.16 5.06
C SER A 50 -6.32 30.93 3.53
N LYS A 51 -6.12 29.68 3.10
CA LYS A 51 -6.10 29.29 1.68
C LYS A 51 -7.48 29.25 1.03
N PHE A 52 -8.56 29.37 1.81
CA PHE A 52 -9.95 29.33 1.36
C PHE A 52 -10.68 30.67 1.53
N GLY A 53 -9.94 31.77 1.67
CA GLY A 53 -10.53 33.12 1.80
C GLY A 53 -11.40 33.24 3.06
N GLU A 54 -12.63 33.72 2.90
CA GLU A 54 -13.58 33.90 4.01
C GLU A 54 -14.40 32.64 4.32
N PHE A 55 -14.15 31.53 3.61
CA PHE A 55 -14.86 30.28 3.86
C PHE A 55 -14.32 29.57 5.11
N PHE A 56 -15.22 29.11 5.98
CA PHE A 56 -14.88 28.29 7.14
C PHE A 56 -15.34 26.85 6.95
N CYS A 57 -14.53 25.90 7.41
CA CYS A 57 -14.87 24.49 7.35
C CYS A 57 -16.12 24.17 8.21
N LYS A 58 -17.11 23.51 7.60
CA LYS A 58 -18.35 23.11 8.29
C LYS A 58 -18.13 22.10 9.42
N LEU A 59 -17.09 21.28 9.30
CA LEU A 59 -16.78 20.19 10.24
C LEU A 59 -15.84 20.62 11.37
N PHE A 60 -14.92 21.53 11.09
CA PHE A 60 -13.94 22.01 12.05
C PHE A 60 -13.53 23.45 11.74
N PRO A 61 -14.28 24.46 12.24
CA PRO A 61 -14.06 25.86 11.90
C PRO A 61 -12.75 26.44 12.46
N ASN A 62 -12.31 25.97 13.63
CA ASN A 62 -11.18 26.55 14.36
C ASN A 62 -9.85 25.92 13.92
N LYS A 63 -9.34 26.32 12.75
CA LYS A 63 -8.07 25.84 12.19
C LYS A 63 -6.92 26.79 12.48
N ASP A 64 -5.71 26.24 12.46
CA ASP A 64 -4.51 27.06 12.31
C ASP A 64 -4.59 27.82 10.99
N VAL A 65 -4.01 29.03 10.97
CA VAL A 65 -4.03 29.91 9.79
C VAL A 65 -3.43 29.18 8.58
N GLU A 66 -2.30 28.49 8.79
CA GLU A 66 -1.63 27.67 7.79
C GLU A 66 -1.06 26.39 8.42
N ASN A 67 -0.96 25.34 7.62
CA ASN A 67 -0.31 24.08 7.99
C ASN A 67 1.12 24.05 7.43
N LEU A 68 2.08 24.56 8.19
CA LEU A 68 3.48 24.74 7.73
C LEU A 68 4.21 23.44 7.37
N GLU A 69 3.76 22.30 7.90
CA GLU A 69 4.36 20.98 7.62
C GLU A 69 3.79 20.31 6.37
N ASN A 70 2.68 20.83 5.82
CA ASN A 70 2.10 20.28 4.61
C ASN A 70 3.05 20.51 3.42
N LYS A 71 3.20 19.48 2.60
CA LYS A 71 3.95 19.54 1.35
C LYS A 71 3.00 19.43 0.18
N TYR A 72 3.18 20.31 -0.80
CA TYR A 72 2.37 20.39 -2.00
C TYR A 72 3.29 20.20 -3.20
N ASN A 73 3.01 19.20 -4.01
CA ASN A 73 3.61 19.02 -5.32
C ASN A 73 2.56 19.31 -6.40
N HIS A 74 2.95 19.21 -7.66
CA HIS A 74 2.06 19.39 -8.81
C HIS A 74 0.82 18.46 -8.83
N ASN A 75 0.80 17.34 -8.09
CA ASN A 75 -0.41 16.50 -7.98
C ASN A 75 -1.62 17.29 -7.46
N PHE A 76 -1.38 18.29 -6.62
CA PHE A 76 -2.45 19.15 -6.11
C PHE A 76 -3.08 20.04 -7.20
N LYS A 77 -2.43 20.19 -8.36
CA LYS A 77 -2.98 20.82 -9.57
C LYS A 77 -3.64 19.81 -10.52
N GLY A 78 -3.66 18.53 -10.16
CA GLY A 78 -4.13 17.45 -11.01
C GLY A 78 -3.12 17.02 -12.08
N THR A 79 -1.84 17.40 -11.98
CA THR A 79 -0.77 16.94 -12.88
C THR A 79 0.22 16.03 -12.17
N TYR A 80 0.79 15.09 -12.93
CA TYR A 80 1.55 13.97 -12.36
C TYR A 80 2.77 13.65 -13.21
N CYS A 81 3.71 12.93 -12.60
CA CYS A 81 4.92 12.42 -13.23
C CYS A 81 5.86 13.53 -13.76
N THR A 82 7.06 13.15 -14.18
CA THR A 82 8.01 14.10 -14.79
C THR A 82 7.52 14.73 -16.10
N CYS A 83 6.40 14.27 -16.66
CA CYS A 83 5.77 14.86 -17.84
C CYS A 83 4.78 15.97 -17.55
N ASP A 84 4.38 16.18 -16.28
CA ASP A 84 3.43 17.22 -15.87
C ASP A 84 2.07 17.15 -16.61
N LEU A 85 1.65 15.95 -17.01
CA LEU A 85 0.36 15.72 -17.67
C LEU A 85 -0.75 15.48 -16.65
N PRO A 86 -2.01 15.87 -16.99
CA PRO A 86 -3.15 15.58 -16.13
C PRO A 86 -3.48 14.09 -16.09
N TYR A 87 -4.16 13.66 -15.03
CA TYR A 87 -4.73 12.31 -14.96
C TYR A 87 -6.22 12.37 -14.59
N PRO A 88 -7.13 11.75 -15.37
CA PRO A 88 -6.84 11.06 -16.64
C PRO A 88 -6.37 12.03 -17.73
N ASP A 89 -5.45 11.58 -18.60
CA ASP A 89 -4.97 12.41 -19.73
C ASP A 89 -6.05 12.45 -20.82
N PRO A 90 -6.60 13.63 -21.17
CA PRO A 90 -7.65 13.73 -22.18
C PRO A 90 -7.18 13.35 -23.60
N ASN A 91 -5.87 13.25 -23.83
CA ASN A 91 -5.29 12.90 -25.12
C ASN A 91 -4.83 11.44 -25.19
N ALA A 92 -4.85 10.69 -24.09
CA ALA A 92 -4.44 9.29 -24.08
C ALA A 92 -5.57 8.40 -24.58
N GLU A 93 -5.24 7.48 -25.50
CA GLU A 93 -6.19 6.47 -26.00
C GLU A 93 -6.62 5.52 -24.87
N GLU A 94 -5.69 5.17 -23.99
CA GLU A 94 -5.89 4.32 -22.82
C GLU A 94 -5.23 4.93 -21.59
N GLN A 95 -5.92 4.87 -20.45
CA GLN A 95 -5.37 5.34 -19.18
C GLN A 95 -4.58 4.22 -18.52
N VAL A 96 -3.30 4.43 -18.31
CA VAL A 96 -2.41 3.45 -17.68
C VAL A 96 -2.32 3.72 -16.18
N GLU A 97 -2.18 2.66 -15.40
CA GLU A 97 -1.96 2.76 -13.95
C GLU A 97 -0.59 3.40 -13.67
N MET A 98 -0.57 4.39 -12.78
CA MET A 98 0.65 5.07 -12.34
C MET A 98 1.18 4.45 -11.05
N ILE A 99 2.46 4.61 -10.78
CA ILE A 99 3.13 4.07 -9.59
C ILE A 99 3.54 5.20 -8.65
N GLN A 100 3.15 5.11 -7.38
CA GLN A 100 3.50 6.12 -6.38
C GLN A 100 4.91 5.89 -5.81
N CYS A 101 5.75 6.93 -5.80
CA CYS A 101 7.01 6.90 -5.07
C CYS A 101 6.76 7.01 -3.56
N CYS A 102 7.27 6.05 -2.79
CA CYS A 102 7.09 6.02 -1.34
C CYS A 102 7.87 7.11 -0.59
N ILE A 103 8.71 7.91 -1.26
CA ILE A 103 9.50 9.00 -0.65
C ILE A 103 8.88 10.37 -0.91
N CYS A 104 8.73 10.77 -2.17
CA CYS A 104 8.13 12.07 -2.54
C CYS A 104 6.60 12.05 -2.60
N GLU A 105 5.99 10.86 -2.54
CA GLU A 105 4.53 10.65 -2.65
C GLU A 105 3.93 11.13 -3.98
N ASP A 106 4.77 11.34 -4.99
CA ASP A 106 4.39 11.66 -6.37
C ASP A 106 4.13 10.37 -7.18
N TRP A 107 3.39 10.50 -8.27
CA TRP A 107 2.95 9.41 -9.14
C TRP A 107 3.68 9.45 -10.47
N PHE A 108 4.09 8.29 -10.98
CA PHE A 108 4.88 8.18 -12.20
C PHE A 108 4.28 7.19 -13.19
N HIS A 109 4.31 7.52 -14.47
CA HIS A 109 4.09 6.58 -15.56
C HIS A 109 5.25 5.58 -15.63
N GLU A 110 4.97 4.33 -15.98
CA GLU A 110 5.98 3.26 -16.10
C GLU A 110 7.06 3.61 -17.13
N GLU A 111 6.72 4.35 -18.17
CA GLU A 111 7.66 4.79 -19.21
C GLU A 111 8.60 5.90 -18.73
N HIS A 112 8.25 6.59 -17.64
CA HIS A 112 8.95 7.78 -17.15
C HIS A 112 9.74 7.55 -15.85
N ILE A 113 9.81 6.30 -15.36
CA ILE A 113 10.62 5.96 -14.18
C ILE A 113 12.09 5.66 -14.52
N GLY A 114 12.51 5.84 -15.78
CA GLY A 114 13.91 5.77 -16.17
C GLY A 114 14.51 4.35 -16.18
N LEU A 115 13.68 3.34 -16.44
CA LEU A 115 14.16 1.98 -16.69
C LEU A 115 14.88 1.89 -18.05
N GLN A 116 15.94 1.09 -18.12
CA GLN A 116 16.59 0.76 -19.40
C GLN A 116 15.72 -0.23 -20.16
N SER A 117 15.88 -0.34 -21.48
CA SER A 117 15.06 -1.24 -22.32
C SER A 117 15.12 -2.73 -21.96
N SER A 118 16.07 -3.14 -21.12
CA SER A 118 16.20 -4.49 -20.57
C SER A 118 15.65 -4.65 -19.15
N ASP A 119 15.35 -3.55 -18.47
CA ASP A 119 14.88 -3.52 -17.10
C ASP A 119 13.35 -3.42 -17.14
N GLU A 120 12.65 -4.45 -16.67
CA GLU A 120 11.18 -4.45 -16.54
C GLU A 120 10.79 -4.22 -15.08
N ILE A 121 9.57 -3.70 -14.86
CA ILE A 121 9.01 -3.65 -13.52
C ILE A 121 8.85 -5.08 -12.99
N PRO A 122 9.35 -5.41 -11.78
CA PRO A 122 9.24 -6.76 -11.25
C PRO A 122 7.78 -7.17 -11.02
N ARG A 123 7.24 -8.01 -11.90
CA ARG A 123 5.87 -8.55 -11.86
C ARG A 123 5.90 -10.07 -12.04
N VAL A 124 4.91 -10.78 -11.51
CA VAL A 124 4.64 -12.20 -11.85
C VAL A 124 3.94 -12.30 -13.21
N GLU A 125 3.82 -13.51 -13.78
CA GLU A 125 3.13 -13.74 -15.07
C GLU A 125 1.68 -13.26 -15.09
N GLU A 126 1.01 -13.19 -13.94
CA GLU A 126 -0.35 -12.66 -13.77
C GLU A 126 -0.40 -11.12 -13.59
N GLY A 127 0.74 -10.42 -13.70
CA GLY A 127 0.84 -8.96 -13.60
C GLY A 127 0.97 -8.41 -12.17
N GLU A 128 0.87 -9.25 -11.13
CA GLU A 128 1.02 -8.79 -9.74
C GLU A 128 2.45 -8.30 -9.44
N PRO A 129 2.61 -7.16 -8.74
CA PRO A 129 3.93 -6.64 -8.41
C PRO A 129 4.67 -7.53 -7.41
N LEU A 130 5.93 -7.83 -7.70
CA LEU A 130 6.84 -8.54 -6.81
C LEU A 130 7.48 -7.63 -5.73
N TYR A 131 7.23 -6.33 -5.81
CA TYR A 131 7.73 -5.32 -4.89
C TYR A 131 6.62 -4.80 -3.97
N GLU A 132 7.02 -4.22 -2.84
CA GLU A 132 6.13 -3.56 -1.88
C GLU A 132 6.17 -2.03 -2.04
N ASP A 133 7.34 -1.45 -2.32
CA ASP A 133 7.47 -0.01 -2.55
C ASP A 133 8.34 0.32 -3.75
N PHE A 134 8.02 1.47 -4.34
CA PHE A 134 8.76 2.09 -5.42
C PHE A 134 9.44 3.38 -4.96
N ILE A 135 10.70 3.58 -5.34
CA ILE A 135 11.44 4.84 -5.17
C ILE A 135 11.82 5.36 -6.55
N CYS A 136 11.33 6.55 -6.92
CA CYS A 136 11.65 7.16 -8.20
C CYS A 136 13.15 7.54 -8.29
N GLN A 137 13.63 7.71 -9.51
CA GLN A 137 15.01 8.08 -9.83
C GLN A 137 15.52 9.26 -8.99
N GLY A 138 14.73 10.33 -8.85
CA GLY A 138 15.12 11.51 -8.07
C GLY A 138 15.28 11.22 -6.57
N CYS A 139 14.44 10.35 -6.00
CA CYS A 139 14.52 9.96 -4.60
C CYS A 139 15.56 8.86 -4.34
N ALA A 140 15.89 8.06 -5.36
CA ALA A 140 16.90 7.01 -5.28
C ALA A 140 18.28 7.56 -4.94
N ALA A 141 18.63 8.77 -5.40
CA ALA A 141 19.89 9.43 -5.02
C ALA A 141 20.02 9.64 -3.51
N VAL A 142 18.93 10.08 -2.85
CA VAL A 142 18.86 10.26 -1.40
C VAL A 142 18.85 8.91 -0.66
N CYS A 143 18.22 7.91 -1.28
CA CYS A 143 18.02 6.57 -0.70
C CYS A 143 19.04 5.54 -1.18
N SER A 144 20.15 5.97 -1.78
CA SER A 144 21.18 5.11 -2.37
C SER A 144 21.79 4.14 -1.35
N PHE A 145 21.78 4.47 -0.06
CA PHE A 145 22.18 3.56 1.02
C PHE A 145 21.36 2.25 1.08
N LEU A 146 20.18 2.20 0.45
CA LEU A 146 19.36 0.99 0.40
C LEU A 146 19.99 -0.13 -0.43
N THR A 147 20.93 0.18 -1.32
CA THR A 147 21.66 -0.83 -2.11
C THR A 147 22.48 -1.75 -1.20
N TYR A 148 23.05 -1.24 -0.10
CA TYR A 148 23.78 -2.07 0.87
C TYR A 148 22.90 -3.14 1.53
N TYR A 149 21.61 -2.86 1.69
CA TYR A 149 20.65 -3.84 2.21
C TYR A 149 20.26 -4.85 1.15
N LEU A 150 20.04 -4.43 -0.10
CA LEU A 150 19.74 -5.32 -1.23
C LEU A 150 20.86 -6.35 -1.46
N GLU A 151 22.12 -5.90 -1.47
CA GLU A 151 23.28 -6.79 -1.60
C GLU A 151 23.38 -7.79 -0.44
N THR A 152 23.14 -7.31 0.78
CA THR A 152 23.17 -8.16 1.99
C THR A 152 22.06 -9.21 1.96
N ILE A 153 20.85 -8.85 1.52
CA ILE A 153 19.72 -9.78 1.37
C ILE A 153 20.03 -10.82 0.28
N SER A 154 20.52 -10.39 -0.89
CA SER A 154 20.91 -11.30 -1.97
C SER A 154 22.01 -12.27 -1.56
N ALA A 155 22.97 -11.83 -0.74
CA ALA A 155 24.03 -12.68 -0.19
C ALA A 155 23.48 -13.69 0.84
N LEU A 156 22.53 -13.29 1.69
CA LEU A 156 21.87 -14.18 2.65
C LEU A 156 21.05 -15.27 1.96
N VAL A 157 20.27 -14.91 0.93
CA VAL A 157 19.45 -15.84 0.14
C VAL A 157 20.32 -16.82 -0.65
N SER A 158 21.43 -16.33 -1.23
CA SER A 158 22.41 -17.19 -1.92
C SER A 158 23.06 -18.20 -0.98
N ASN A 159 23.36 -17.81 0.26
CA ASN A 159 23.96 -18.71 1.26
C ASN A 159 22.97 -19.75 1.81
N SER A 160 21.67 -19.45 1.87
CA SER A 160 20.63 -20.44 2.22
C SER A 160 20.37 -21.47 1.11
N ASN A 161 20.61 -21.13 -0.16
CA ASN A 161 20.47 -22.08 -1.27
C ASN A 161 21.65 -23.06 -1.37
N VAL A 162 22.83 -22.73 -0.84
CA VAL A 162 24.00 -23.64 -0.82
C VAL A 162 23.86 -24.75 0.22
N ALA A 163 23.10 -24.54 1.30
CA ALA A 163 22.84 -25.58 2.30
C ALA A 163 21.89 -26.69 1.83
N ASN A 164 21.06 -26.43 0.80
CA ASN A 164 20.09 -27.39 0.27
C ASN A 164 20.56 -28.13 -1.00
N LEU A 165 21.75 -27.84 -1.53
CA LEU A 165 22.26 -28.43 -2.78
C LEU A 165 23.22 -29.63 -2.59
N THR A 166 23.38 -30.16 -1.37
CA THR A 166 24.26 -31.34 -1.11
C THR A 166 23.53 -32.62 -0.70
N LYS A 167 22.21 -32.68 -0.82
CA LYS A 167 21.45 -33.92 -0.65
C LYS A 167 20.44 -34.13 -1.77
N GLU A 168 20.91 -34.26 -3.00
CA GLU A 168 20.16 -35.02 -4.01
C GLU A 168 21.08 -35.40 -5.18
N LYS A 169 21.80 -36.50 -4.99
CA LYS A 169 22.30 -37.31 -6.11
C LYS A 169 22.23 -38.78 -5.72
N ALA A 170 21.07 -39.39 -5.92
CA ALA A 170 20.94 -40.83 -6.15
C ALA A 170 19.74 -41.04 -7.11
N VAL A 171 20.05 -41.72 -8.21
CA VAL A 171 19.25 -41.96 -9.41
C VAL A 171 18.25 -43.10 -9.18
N LEU A 172 17.04 -43.04 -9.77
CA LEU A 172 16.45 -44.09 -10.65
C LEU A 172 14.99 -43.80 -11.04
N GLU A 173 14.70 -44.13 -12.30
CA GLU A 173 13.42 -44.03 -13.01
C GLU A 173 12.37 -45.08 -12.58
N ASP A 174 11.12 -44.75 -12.97
CA ASP A 174 9.97 -45.59 -13.32
C ASP A 174 8.78 -45.81 -12.33
N LEU A 175 7.59 -45.66 -12.92
CA LEU A 175 6.20 -45.54 -12.43
C LEU A 175 5.56 -46.91 -12.02
N PRO A 176 4.24 -47.05 -11.70
CA PRO A 176 3.28 -46.33 -10.82
C PRO A 176 2.71 -47.25 -9.70
N SER A 177 1.93 -46.69 -8.74
CA SER A 177 0.53 -47.09 -8.43
C SER A 177 0.11 -46.99 -6.94
N SER A 178 -1.07 -46.38 -6.74
CA SER A 178 -2.15 -46.80 -5.82
C SER A 178 -2.11 -46.46 -4.30
N MET A 179 -3.16 -45.70 -3.95
CA MET A 179 -4.01 -45.76 -2.74
C MET A 179 -3.67 -44.98 -1.46
N LYS A 180 -4.57 -44.00 -1.25
CA LYS A 180 -5.43 -43.74 -0.06
C LYS A 180 -4.80 -43.42 1.30
N SER A 181 -5.25 -42.26 1.81
CA SER A 181 -5.93 -42.03 3.10
C SER A 181 -5.21 -41.15 4.12
N SER A 182 -5.87 -40.01 4.39
CA SER A 182 -6.16 -39.34 5.68
C SER A 182 -5.14 -39.35 6.83
N GLY A 183 -4.87 -38.16 7.38
CA GLY A 183 -4.46 -38.02 8.78
C GLY A 183 -3.88 -36.66 9.19
N LYS A 184 -4.77 -35.75 9.62
CA LYS A 184 -4.65 -34.66 10.62
C LYS A 184 -3.33 -34.40 11.40
N LEU A 185 -3.12 -33.08 11.64
CA LEU A 185 -2.50 -32.40 12.82
C LEU A 185 -0.97 -32.59 12.99
N GLU A 186 -0.14 -31.68 13.50
CA GLU A 186 -0.32 -30.44 14.25
C GLU A 186 1.00 -29.63 14.26
N HIS A 187 0.96 -28.46 14.90
CA HIS A 187 2.03 -27.51 15.17
C HIS A 187 3.38 -28.11 15.62
N GLY A 188 4.47 -27.46 15.19
CA GLY A 188 5.82 -27.73 15.70
C GLY A 188 6.72 -26.50 15.58
N ASN A 189 6.65 -25.63 16.58
CA ASN A 189 7.61 -24.56 16.83
C ASN A 189 9.01 -25.18 17.03
N CYS A 190 10.07 -24.66 16.39
CA CYS A 190 11.44 -25.08 16.70
C CYS A 190 12.37 -23.86 16.84
N SER A 191 12.54 -23.44 18.09
CA SER A 191 13.73 -22.72 18.53
C SER A 191 14.94 -23.65 18.44
N LEU A 192 16.08 -23.15 17.94
CA LEU A 192 17.34 -23.87 18.07
C LEU A 192 18.38 -22.97 18.76
N ASN A 193 18.66 -23.30 20.02
CA ASN A 193 19.84 -22.85 20.76
C ASN A 193 21.03 -23.79 20.46
N THR A 194 22.12 -23.17 20.01
CA THR A 194 23.58 -23.35 20.28
C THR A 194 24.14 -24.68 20.84
N VAL A 195 25.25 -25.15 20.23
CA VAL A 195 26.50 -25.62 20.91
C VAL A 195 27.73 -25.32 20.00
N VAL A 196 28.51 -24.26 20.27
CA VAL A 196 29.87 -24.17 20.88
C VAL A 196 31.06 -24.77 20.08
N THR A 197 32.08 -23.93 19.79
CA THR A 197 33.48 -24.18 20.17
C THR A 197 34.22 -22.87 20.49
N ASN A 198 35.06 -22.92 21.52
CA ASN A 198 35.69 -21.82 22.26
C ASN A 198 36.98 -21.28 21.62
N ALA A 199 37.30 -20.00 21.90
CA ALA A 199 38.66 -19.56 22.26
C ALA A 199 38.60 -18.27 23.12
N ASN A 200 39.40 -18.25 24.18
CA ASN A 200 39.38 -17.34 25.34
C ASN A 200 39.92 -15.92 25.09
N ALA A 201 39.37 -14.93 25.83
CA ALA A 201 40.15 -13.92 26.56
C ALA A 201 39.27 -13.27 27.67
N GLU A 202 39.83 -13.19 28.88
CA GLU A 202 39.20 -12.84 30.16
C GLU A 202 38.93 -11.34 30.36
N GLY A 203 37.96 -10.98 31.22
CA GLY A 203 37.88 -9.61 31.78
C GLY A 203 36.54 -9.08 32.31
N THR A 204 36.02 -9.70 33.37
CA THR A 204 35.25 -9.08 34.49
C THR A 204 33.79 -8.58 34.31
N THR A 205 33.02 -8.93 35.33
CA THR A 205 31.56 -8.88 35.57
C THR A 205 30.93 -7.50 35.73
N ASN A 206 29.67 -7.36 35.30
CA ASN A 206 28.55 -6.87 36.14
C ASN A 206 27.19 -7.14 35.46
N GLU A 207 26.31 -7.86 36.15
CA GLU A 207 24.90 -8.09 35.79
C GLU A 207 24.06 -6.82 35.94
N CYS A 208 23.07 -6.59 35.05
CA CYS A 208 21.68 -6.27 35.42
C CYS A 208 20.74 -6.17 34.19
N SER A 209 19.71 -7.01 34.20
CA SER A 209 18.31 -6.78 33.79
C SER A 209 17.89 -6.46 32.34
N GLN A 210 16.78 -7.12 31.99
CA GLN A 210 16.05 -7.12 30.72
C GLN A 210 15.42 -5.76 30.36
N ALA A 211 15.65 -5.35 29.12
CA ALA A 211 14.73 -4.58 28.27
C ALA A 211 15.09 -4.91 26.82
N ALA A 212 14.10 -5.10 25.94
CA ALA A 212 14.33 -5.32 24.51
C ALA A 212 14.95 -4.06 23.89
N GLY A 213 16.28 -3.97 23.95
CA GLY A 213 17.06 -2.80 23.56
C GLY A 213 17.54 -2.88 22.12
N SER A 214 17.53 -1.72 21.45
CA SER A 214 18.29 -1.40 20.23
C SER A 214 19.61 -2.18 20.18
N SER A 215 19.82 -2.99 19.14
CA SER A 215 21.13 -3.60 18.91
C SER A 215 22.14 -2.48 18.69
N LYS A 216 23.10 -2.32 19.61
CA LYS A 216 24.20 -1.34 19.48
C LYS A 216 25.07 -1.60 18.24
N LYS A 217 25.04 -2.82 17.69
CA LYS A 217 25.83 -3.20 16.52
C LYS A 217 25.01 -3.00 15.23
N CYS A 218 25.57 -2.22 14.31
CA CYS A 218 25.02 -2.01 12.98
C CYS A 218 24.97 -3.33 12.19
N THR A 219 23.84 -3.63 11.54
CA THR A 219 23.66 -4.86 10.74
C THR A 219 24.48 -4.82 9.44
N LEU A 220 24.73 -3.63 8.91
CA LEU A 220 25.58 -3.43 7.73
C LEU A 220 27.08 -3.42 8.06
N GLY A 221 27.46 -3.26 9.33
CA GLY A 221 28.86 -3.12 9.73
C GLY A 221 29.56 -1.85 9.21
N ILE A 222 28.82 -0.90 8.61
CA ILE A 222 29.34 0.37 8.07
C ILE A 222 28.66 1.58 8.74
N ASN A 223 29.30 2.74 8.61
CA ASN A 223 28.73 4.03 9.01
C ASN A 223 28.11 4.72 7.79
N LEU A 224 26.78 4.69 7.68
CA LEU A 224 26.05 5.30 6.56
C LEU A 224 26.30 6.80 6.36
N ALA A 225 26.75 7.52 7.39
CA ALA A 225 27.07 8.94 7.30
C ALA A 225 28.43 9.22 6.63
N GLU A 226 29.34 8.25 6.65
CA GLU A 226 30.73 8.39 6.17
C GLU A 226 30.97 7.60 4.87
N THR A 227 30.11 6.63 4.55
CA THR A 227 30.24 5.83 3.33
C THR A 227 29.91 6.69 2.08
N PRO A 228 30.77 6.69 1.05
CA PRO A 228 30.48 7.36 -0.21
C PRO A 228 29.23 6.75 -0.86
N LEU A 229 28.17 7.55 -0.97
CA LEU A 229 27.00 7.18 -1.75
C LEU A 229 27.38 7.24 -3.24
N THR A 230 27.25 6.14 -3.97
CA THR A 230 27.52 6.11 -5.41
C THR A 230 26.46 6.94 -6.13
N SER A 231 26.84 8.15 -6.53
CA SER A 231 25.99 9.14 -7.21
C SER A 231 25.83 8.89 -8.71
N ASP A 232 26.40 7.80 -9.26
CA ASP A 232 26.29 7.52 -10.69
C ASP A 232 24.86 7.03 -11.01
N ASN A 233 24.11 7.87 -11.72
CA ASN A 233 22.81 7.57 -12.33
C ASN A 233 21.91 6.67 -11.47
N SER A 234 21.54 7.15 -10.27
CA SER A 234 20.68 6.39 -9.35
C SER A 234 19.39 5.98 -10.05
N LYS A 235 19.30 4.71 -10.47
CA LYS A 235 18.11 4.13 -11.07
C LYS A 235 16.97 4.12 -10.06
N SER A 236 15.73 4.13 -10.55
CA SER A 236 14.58 3.86 -9.70
C SER A 236 14.73 2.52 -8.98
N MET A 237 14.24 2.42 -7.75
CA MET A 237 14.39 1.24 -6.90
C MET A 237 13.03 0.59 -6.64
N PHE A 238 12.98 -0.73 -6.81
CA PHE A 238 11.84 -1.55 -6.41
C PHE A 238 12.24 -2.36 -5.19
N LEU A 239 11.54 -2.14 -4.09
CA LEU A 239 11.87 -2.73 -2.80
C LEU A 239 10.93 -3.90 -2.52
N PHE A 240 11.49 -5.09 -2.35
CA PHE A 240 10.74 -6.32 -2.11
C PHE A 240 9.98 -6.30 -0.77
N LYS A 241 9.02 -7.22 -0.64
CA LYS A 241 8.24 -7.38 0.60
C LYS A 241 9.13 -7.49 1.83
N ASN A 242 8.73 -6.81 2.91
CA ASN A 242 9.40 -6.80 4.21
C ASN A 242 10.78 -6.12 4.23
N TRP A 243 11.16 -5.35 3.20
CA TRP A 243 12.45 -4.64 3.17
C TRP A 243 12.66 -3.72 4.39
N ARG A 244 11.57 -3.12 4.91
CA ARG A 244 11.58 -2.29 6.13
C ARG A 244 12.02 -3.05 7.39
N GLU A 245 11.91 -4.37 7.41
CA GLU A 245 12.36 -5.20 8.53
C GLU A 245 13.88 -5.40 8.54
N VAL A 246 14.53 -5.24 7.38
CA VAL A 246 15.97 -5.47 7.20
C VAL A 246 16.79 -4.20 7.48
N ILE A 247 16.17 -3.02 7.39
CA ILE A 247 16.83 -1.74 7.67
C ILE A 247 17.35 -1.72 9.12
N CYS A 248 18.62 -1.35 9.29
CA CYS A 248 19.25 -1.26 10.59
C CYS A 248 18.59 -0.18 11.46
N ARG A 249 18.33 -0.51 12.73
CA ARG A 249 17.73 0.40 13.72
C ARG A 249 18.70 0.83 14.83
N CYS A 250 20.01 0.66 14.64
CA CYS A 250 20.99 1.15 15.61
C CYS A 250 20.96 2.69 15.70
N ASP A 251 21.51 3.25 16.78
CA ASP A 251 21.42 4.70 17.06
C ASP A 251 22.04 5.55 15.93
N THR A 252 23.17 5.12 15.36
CA THR A 252 23.84 5.81 14.25
C THR A 252 22.99 5.81 12.97
N CYS A 253 22.40 4.67 12.60
CA CYS A 253 21.52 4.58 11.42
C CYS A 253 20.23 5.37 11.63
N SER A 254 19.61 5.27 12.80
CA SER A 254 18.41 6.02 13.15
C SER A 254 18.65 7.54 13.10
N TYR A 255 19.79 8.00 13.60
CA TYR A 255 20.19 9.40 13.49
C TYR A 255 20.39 9.82 12.03
N PHE A 256 21.04 8.99 11.21
CA PHE A 256 21.19 9.24 9.78
C PHE A 256 19.84 9.40 9.06
N TYR A 257 18.87 8.52 9.32
CA TYR A 257 17.53 8.61 8.72
C TYR A 257 16.77 9.87 9.17
N THR A 258 16.98 10.29 10.42
CA THR A 258 16.42 11.54 10.95
C THR A 258 16.99 12.75 10.23
N GLN A 259 18.31 12.82 10.10
CA GLN A 259 18.99 13.92 9.40
C GLN A 259 18.61 14.02 7.92
N LYS A 260 18.30 12.89 7.28
CA LYS A 260 17.84 12.83 5.89
C LYS A 260 16.32 13.06 5.74
N GLY A 261 15.56 13.18 6.83
CA GLY A 261 14.11 13.37 6.81
C GLY A 261 13.33 12.13 6.35
N ILE A 262 13.91 10.93 6.47
CA ILE A 262 13.37 9.65 5.99
C ILE A 262 13.18 8.63 7.13
N SER A 263 13.03 9.10 8.37
CA SER A 263 12.81 8.22 9.53
C SER A 263 11.54 7.37 9.44
N PHE A 264 10.56 7.81 8.64
CA PHE A 264 9.34 7.07 8.36
C PHE A 264 9.60 5.70 7.69
N LEU A 265 10.77 5.50 7.06
CA LEU A 265 11.13 4.19 6.49
C LEU A 265 11.30 3.09 7.55
N LEU A 266 11.57 3.45 8.80
CA LEU A 266 11.66 2.49 9.91
C LEU A 266 10.28 2.00 10.38
N ASP A 267 9.23 2.72 10.02
CA ASP A 267 7.87 2.52 10.47
C ASP A 267 7.10 1.63 9.50
N LYS A 268 6.85 0.38 9.89
CA LYS A 268 6.11 -0.58 9.08
C LYS A 268 4.67 -0.15 8.79
N GLU A 269 4.08 0.67 9.67
CA GLU A 269 2.69 1.13 9.54
C GLU A 269 2.57 2.34 8.59
N ASP A 270 3.69 2.87 8.09
CA ASP A 270 3.72 3.92 7.08
C ASP A 270 3.55 3.39 5.65
N SER A 271 3.66 2.08 5.42
CA SER A 271 3.52 1.52 4.08
C SER A 271 2.10 1.74 3.52
N ILE A 272 2.00 1.89 2.19
CA ILE A 272 0.70 2.00 1.51
C ILE A 272 -0.11 0.72 1.77
N ALA A 273 0.55 -0.44 1.63
CA ALA A 273 -0.05 -1.75 1.87
C ALA A 273 -0.66 -1.89 3.26
N GLU A 274 0.02 -1.45 4.33
CA GLU A 274 -0.54 -1.53 5.67
C GLU A 274 -1.70 -0.54 5.86
N TYR A 275 -1.61 0.68 5.29
CA TYR A 275 -2.72 1.62 5.30
C TYR A 275 -3.99 1.04 4.64
N GLU A 276 -3.84 0.45 3.46
CA GLU A 276 -4.96 -0.15 2.71
C GLU A 276 -5.56 -1.35 3.43
N LYS A 277 -4.70 -2.20 4.00
CA LYS A 277 -5.12 -3.33 4.83
C LYS A 277 -5.93 -2.88 6.04
N VAL A 278 -5.46 -1.86 6.77
CA VAL A 278 -6.17 -1.29 7.91
C VAL A 278 -7.49 -0.65 7.47
N ALA A 279 -7.50 0.06 6.34
CA ALA A 279 -8.72 0.66 5.79
C ALA A 279 -9.75 -0.40 5.38
N LYS A 280 -9.30 -1.49 4.74
CA LYS A 280 -10.15 -2.63 4.38
C LYS A 280 -10.73 -3.30 5.62
N GLN A 281 -9.89 -3.62 6.61
CA GLN A 281 -10.34 -4.21 7.87
C GLN A 281 -11.41 -3.33 8.55
N LYS A 282 -11.20 -2.01 8.63
CA LYS A 282 -12.20 -1.09 9.20
C LYS A 282 -13.51 -1.06 8.41
N ARG A 283 -13.46 -1.14 7.08
CA ARG A 283 -14.66 -1.25 6.25
C ARG A 283 -15.41 -2.55 6.53
N ASP A 284 -14.69 -3.67 6.60
CA ASP A 284 -15.27 -4.98 6.87
C ASP A 284 -15.89 -5.03 8.28
N GLU A 285 -15.21 -4.47 9.29
CA GLU A 285 -15.72 -4.34 10.65
C GLU A 285 -16.97 -3.45 10.72
N ASN A 286 -16.99 -2.34 9.98
CA ASN A 286 -18.14 -1.43 9.93
C ASN A 286 -19.33 -2.07 9.19
N LEU A 287 -19.08 -2.78 8.09
CA LEU A 287 -20.10 -3.54 7.37
C LEU A 287 -20.71 -4.61 8.27
N GLN A 288 -19.89 -5.38 8.98
CA GLN A 288 -20.36 -6.40 9.92
C GLN A 288 -21.20 -5.79 11.06
N LYS A 289 -20.79 -4.64 11.60
CA LYS A 289 -21.58 -3.92 12.62
C LYS A 289 -22.89 -3.39 12.07
N GLN A 290 -22.88 -2.75 10.90
CA GLN A 290 -24.05 -2.12 10.31
C GLN A 290 -25.07 -3.17 9.81
N GLU A 291 -24.60 -4.26 9.19
CA GLU A 291 -25.44 -5.39 8.80
C GLU A 291 -26.01 -6.11 10.04
N GLY A 292 -25.19 -6.31 11.06
CA GLY A 292 -25.62 -6.89 12.34
C GLY A 292 -26.70 -6.04 13.01
N ASP A 293 -26.44 -4.75 13.23
CA ASP A 293 -27.35 -3.85 13.94
C ASP A 293 -28.64 -3.61 13.17
N PHE A 294 -28.59 -3.42 11.85
CA PHE A 294 -29.78 -3.26 11.02
C PHE A 294 -30.63 -4.53 11.00
N LEU A 295 -30.05 -5.70 10.72
CA LEU A 295 -30.81 -6.95 10.63
C LEU A 295 -31.31 -7.45 11.99
N ASN A 296 -30.67 -7.07 13.10
CA ASN A 296 -31.12 -7.43 14.44
C ASN A 296 -32.25 -6.52 14.96
N THR A 297 -32.45 -5.35 14.35
CA THR A 297 -33.58 -4.46 14.65
C THR A 297 -34.89 -4.93 13.99
N LEU A 298 -34.79 -5.82 12.99
CA LEU A 298 -35.91 -6.32 12.20
C LEU A 298 -36.46 -7.64 12.73
N GLY A 299 -37.77 -7.86 12.52
CA GLY A 299 -38.39 -9.15 12.80
C GLY A 299 -37.85 -10.27 11.89
N HIS A 300 -38.00 -11.54 12.30
CA HIS A 300 -37.48 -12.68 11.54
C HIS A 300 -38.01 -12.72 10.10
N VAL A 301 -39.28 -12.37 9.88
CA VAL A 301 -39.90 -12.35 8.54
C VAL A 301 -39.27 -11.25 7.68
N GLU A 302 -39.20 -10.02 8.19
CA GLU A 302 -38.58 -8.88 7.49
C GLU A 302 -37.11 -9.15 7.16
N LYS A 303 -36.37 -9.77 8.09
CA LYS A 303 -34.99 -10.18 7.87
C LYS A 303 -34.85 -11.18 6.71
N MET A 304 -35.74 -12.16 6.62
CA MET A 304 -35.73 -13.14 5.51
C MET A 304 -36.12 -12.49 4.18
N GLU A 305 -37.11 -11.60 4.16
CA GLU A 305 -37.53 -10.88 2.96
C GLU A 305 -36.43 -9.96 2.41
N ILE A 306 -35.73 -9.23 3.28
CA ILE A 306 -34.59 -8.39 2.87
C ILE A 306 -33.43 -9.25 2.35
N LEU A 307 -33.06 -10.31 3.06
CA LEU A 307 -31.97 -11.20 2.61
C LEU A 307 -32.30 -11.86 1.27
N SER A 308 -33.55 -12.32 1.08
CA SER A 308 -34.02 -12.87 -0.20
C SER A 308 -33.99 -11.80 -1.30
N GLY A 309 -34.46 -10.58 -0.99
CA GLY A 309 -34.46 -9.48 -1.96
C GLY A 309 -33.05 -9.05 -2.40
N ILE A 310 -32.08 -9.06 -1.49
CA ILE A 310 -30.67 -8.79 -1.80
C ILE A 310 -30.09 -9.92 -2.67
N ALA A 311 -30.40 -11.18 -2.36
CA ALA A 311 -29.97 -12.32 -3.18
C ALA A 311 -30.55 -12.24 -4.60
N ASP A 312 -31.85 -11.96 -4.74
CA ASP A 312 -32.51 -11.81 -6.04
C ASP A 312 -31.88 -10.67 -6.86
N MET A 313 -31.61 -9.52 -6.22
CA MET A 313 -30.96 -8.38 -6.85
C MET A 313 -29.54 -8.72 -7.33
N LYS A 314 -28.75 -9.39 -6.48
CA LYS A 314 -27.40 -9.83 -6.80
C LYS A 314 -27.39 -10.80 -7.98
N ASP A 315 -28.29 -11.77 -7.99
CA ASP A 315 -28.37 -12.78 -9.04
C ASP A 315 -28.82 -12.17 -10.37
N GLU A 316 -29.79 -11.25 -10.36
CA GLU A 316 -30.21 -10.57 -11.60
C GLU A 316 -29.11 -9.68 -12.17
N ILE A 317 -28.41 -8.90 -11.32
CA ILE A 317 -27.29 -8.07 -11.78
C ILE A 317 -26.16 -8.95 -12.33
N ARG A 318 -25.83 -10.05 -11.65
CA ARG A 318 -24.82 -10.99 -12.12
C ARG A 318 -25.21 -11.60 -13.46
N SER A 319 -26.42 -12.13 -13.60
CA SER A 319 -26.90 -12.71 -14.86
C SER A 319 -26.92 -11.68 -15.99
N PHE A 320 -27.30 -10.44 -15.70
CA PHE A 320 -27.24 -9.35 -16.67
C PHE A 320 -25.80 -9.12 -17.13
N LEU A 321 -24.84 -8.95 -16.21
CA LEU A 321 -23.44 -8.72 -16.55
C LEU A 321 -22.80 -9.90 -17.29
N GLU A 322 -23.11 -11.15 -16.92
CA GLU A 322 -22.62 -12.35 -17.60
C GLU A 322 -23.17 -12.50 -19.03
N SER A 323 -24.39 -12.04 -19.27
CA SER A 323 -25.04 -12.09 -20.59
C SER A 323 -24.74 -10.87 -21.47
N SER A 324 -24.11 -9.84 -20.90
CA SER A 324 -23.83 -8.58 -21.59
C SER A 324 -22.56 -8.68 -22.42
N ASP A 325 -22.58 -8.07 -23.59
CA ASP A 325 -21.42 -7.95 -24.49
C ASP A 325 -20.40 -6.96 -23.91
N PRO A 326 -19.17 -7.39 -23.57
CA PRO A 326 -18.15 -6.53 -22.96
C PRO A 326 -17.75 -5.34 -23.85
N SER A 327 -17.99 -5.42 -25.15
CA SER A 327 -17.62 -4.38 -26.12
C SER A 327 -18.67 -3.26 -26.25
N LYS A 328 -19.83 -3.39 -25.60
CA LYS A 328 -20.92 -2.41 -25.69
C LYS A 328 -21.15 -1.69 -24.36
N PRO A 329 -21.37 -0.37 -24.38
CA PRO A 329 -21.71 0.36 -23.17
C PRO A 329 -23.10 -0.05 -22.67
N ILE A 330 -23.22 -0.24 -21.36
CA ILE A 330 -24.50 -0.48 -20.68
C ILE A 330 -25.34 0.81 -20.74
N THR A 331 -26.57 0.69 -21.20
CA THR A 331 -27.49 1.82 -21.38
C THR A 331 -28.52 1.91 -20.24
N THR A 332 -29.19 3.06 -20.14
CA THR A 332 -30.31 3.25 -19.19
C THR A 332 -31.44 2.24 -19.42
N ALA A 333 -31.70 1.84 -20.67
CA ALA A 333 -32.73 0.86 -21.01
C ALA A 333 -32.41 -0.53 -20.43
N ASP A 334 -31.13 -0.90 -20.45
CA ASP A 334 -30.66 -2.18 -19.91
C ASP A 334 -30.88 -2.25 -18.39
N ILE A 335 -30.58 -1.15 -17.70
CA ILE A 335 -30.84 -1.02 -16.25
C ILE A 335 -32.34 -1.10 -15.94
N HIS A 336 -33.19 -0.45 -16.73
CA HIS A 336 -34.64 -0.57 -16.56
C HIS A 336 -35.12 -2.02 -16.75
N GLN A 337 -34.55 -2.76 -17.69
CA GLN A 337 -34.89 -4.17 -17.91
C GLN A 337 -34.53 -5.05 -16.72
N VAL A 338 -33.38 -4.81 -16.07
CA VAL A 338 -32.99 -5.52 -14.82
C VAL A 338 -34.04 -5.31 -13.72
N PHE A 339 -34.50 -4.08 -13.51
CA PHE A 339 -35.53 -3.79 -12.52
C PHE A 339 -36.90 -4.39 -12.88
N ASP A 340 -37.27 -4.40 -14.15
CA ASP A 340 -38.50 -5.05 -14.63
C ASP A 340 -38.49 -6.56 -14.38
N ASN A 341 -37.33 -7.21 -14.56
CA ASN A 341 -37.17 -8.63 -14.29
C ASN A 341 -37.28 -8.93 -12.79
N LEU A 342 -36.65 -8.13 -11.94
CA LEU A 342 -36.79 -8.23 -10.48
C LEU A 342 -38.24 -8.06 -10.03
N ALA A 343 -38.96 -7.09 -10.60
CA ALA A 343 -40.37 -6.86 -10.32
C ALA A 343 -41.25 -8.06 -10.75
N LYS A 344 -40.91 -8.72 -11.86
CA LYS A 344 -41.60 -9.95 -12.32
C LYS A 344 -41.30 -11.14 -11.41
N LYS A 345 -40.06 -11.29 -10.92
CA LYS A 345 -39.68 -12.36 -9.98
C LYS A 345 -40.44 -12.27 -8.66
N ARG A 346 -40.54 -11.07 -8.07
CA ARG A 346 -41.35 -10.83 -6.85
C ARG A 346 -42.83 -11.17 -7.00
N LYS A 347 -43.41 -11.02 -8.20
CA LYS A 347 -44.82 -11.36 -8.45
C LYS A 347 -45.08 -12.87 -8.60
N ARG A 348 -44.04 -13.69 -8.77
CA ARG A 348 -44.16 -15.14 -9.02
C ARG A 348 -44.00 -16.00 -7.77
N ASN A 349 -43.31 -15.50 -6.74
CA ASN A 349 -43.18 -16.14 -5.43
C ASN A 349 -43.84 -15.24 -4.36
N PRO A 350 -45.16 -15.36 -4.11
CA PRO A 350 -45.82 -14.64 -3.03
C PRO A 350 -45.47 -15.19 -1.65
#